data_AF-A0A818BIH3-F1
#
_entry.id   AF-A0A818BIH3-F1
#
_cell.length_a   1.000
_cell.length_b   1.000
_cell.length_c   1.000
_cell.angle_alpha   90.00
_cell.angle_beta   90.00
_cell.angle_gamma   90.00
#
_symmetry.space_group_name_H-M   'P 1'
#
loop_
_entity.id
_entity.type
_entity.pdbx_description
1 polymer ?
#
loop_
_entity_poly.entity_id
_entity_poly.type
_entity_poly.pdbx_seq_one_letter_code
_entity_poly.pdbx_strand_id
1 'polypeptide(L)'
;YEIGPQIAASLHILANCEIVVLCDDSDSMNTPLQVTNQTRWDELKSLVNIVVDICAVMNSNGVDVYFLNRDCVHNVTNAQNMRHVFNSPAKG
;
A
#
# COMPACT_ATOMS: atom_id res chain seq x y z
N TYR A 1 0.28 22.45 -2.84
CA TYR A 1 -1.08 22.11 -2.43
C TYR A 1 -0.99 21.68 -0.97
N GLU A 2 -1.47 22.49 -0.04
CA GLU A 2 -1.54 22.11 1.38
C GLU A 2 -2.89 21.47 1.67
N ILE A 3 -2.90 20.49 2.56
CA ILE A 3 -4.13 19.87 3.04
C ILE A 3 -4.86 20.90 3.92
N GLY A 4 -6.09 21.25 3.55
CA GLY A 4 -6.90 22.19 4.33
C GLY A 4 -7.14 21.68 5.76
N PRO A 5 -7.30 22.57 6.76
CA PRO A 5 -7.40 22.19 8.18
C PRO A 5 -8.49 21.16 8.48
N GLN A 6 -9.59 21.21 7.73
CA GLN A 6 -10.73 20.29 7.89
C GLN A 6 -10.40 18.85 7.47
N ILE A 7 -9.60 18.70 6.41
CA ILE A 7 -9.14 17.40 5.94
C ILE A 7 -8.09 16.85 6.90
N ALA A 8 -7.19 17.70 7.41
CA ALA A 8 -6.21 17.29 8.43
C ALA A 8 -6.89 16.76 9.70
N ALA A 9 -7.93 17.44 10.19
CA ALA A 9 -8.72 16.97 11.33
C ALA A 9 -9.41 15.64 11.05
N SER A 10 -9.94 15.46 9.84
CA SER A 10 -10.59 14.20 9.43
C SER A 10 -9.59 13.05 9.33
N LEU A 11 -8.36 13.31 8.83
CA LEU A 11 -7.29 12.31 8.76
C LEU A 11 -6.83 11.84 10.13
N HIS A 12 -7.00 12.65 11.18
CA HIS A 12 -6.58 12.27 12.53
C HIS A 12 -7.28 11.01 13.06
N ILE A 13 -8.45 10.66 12.49
CA ILE A 13 -9.15 9.42 12.81
C ILE A 13 -8.29 8.17 12.55
N LEU A 14 -7.39 8.24 11.54
CA LEU A 14 -6.52 7.12 11.15
C LEU A 14 -5.55 6.72 12.25
N ALA A 15 -5.21 7.63 13.17
CA ALA A 15 -4.33 7.34 14.31
C ALA A 15 -4.94 6.30 15.28
N ASN A 16 -6.26 6.17 15.29
CA ASN A 16 -6.99 5.23 16.14
C ASN A 16 -7.60 4.06 15.37
N CYS A 17 -7.24 3.89 14.10
CA CYS A 17 -7.73 2.81 13.26
C CYS A 17 -6.66 1.74 13.06
N GLU A 18 -7.06 0.46 13.09
CA GLU A 18 -6.27 -0.60 12.49
C GLU A 18 -6.44 -0.53 10.97
N ILE A 19 -5.33 -0.33 10.26
CA ILE A 19 -5.35 -0.13 8.81
C ILE A 19 -4.86 -1.39 8.14
N VAL A 20 -5.73 -1.95 7.30
CA VAL A 20 -5.47 -3.17 6.55
C VAL A 20 -5.60 -2.88 5.05
N VAL A 21 -4.61 -3.29 4.28
CA VAL A 21 -4.59 -3.17 2.83
C VAL A 21 -4.65 -4.57 2.23
N LEU A 22 -5.68 -4.83 1.41
CA LEU A 22 -5.81 -6.08 0.66
C LEU A 22 -5.36 -5.86 -0.79
N CYS A 23 -4.32 -6.55 -1.19
CA CYS A 23 -3.69 -6.46 -2.50
C CYS A 23 -4.15 -7.61 -3.41
N ASP A 24 -4.66 -7.27 -4.59
CA ASP A 24 -4.79 -8.23 -5.68
C ASP A 24 -3.40 -8.51 -6.27
N ASP A 25 -3.03 -9.77 -6.30
CA ASP A 25 -1.79 -10.27 -6.88
C ASP A 25 -2.04 -11.40 -7.90
N SER A 26 -3.23 -11.43 -8.49
CA SER A 26 -3.57 -12.33 -9.61
C SER A 26 -2.70 -12.09 -10.85
N ASP A 27 -2.62 -13.07 -11.75
CA ASP A 27 -1.87 -12.97 -13.00
C ASP A 27 -2.30 -11.77 -13.87
N SER A 28 -3.56 -11.33 -13.74
CA SER A 28 -4.08 -10.15 -14.44
C SER A 28 -3.35 -8.85 -14.06
N MET A 29 -2.71 -8.80 -12.89
CA MET A 29 -1.93 -7.66 -12.43
C MET A 29 -0.60 -7.51 -13.16
N ASN A 30 -0.14 -8.53 -13.89
CA ASN A 30 1.00 -8.42 -14.81
C ASN A 30 0.64 -7.73 -16.14
N THR A 31 -0.62 -7.33 -16.34
CA THR A 31 -1.05 -6.62 -17.55
C THR A 31 -0.34 -5.26 -17.65
N PRO A 32 0.32 -4.95 -18.78
CA PRO A 32 0.91 -3.63 -19.02
C PRO A 32 -0.14 -2.52 -19.05
N LEU A 33 0.24 -1.35 -18.56
CA LEU A 33 -0.53 -0.13 -18.72
C LEU A 33 -0.32 0.41 -20.14
N GLN A 34 -1.35 1.01 -20.75
CA GLN A 34 -1.33 1.37 -22.18
C GLN A 34 -0.29 2.45 -22.55
N VAL A 35 0.18 3.23 -21.57
CA VAL A 35 0.96 4.47 -21.81
C VAL A 35 2.36 4.40 -21.18
N THR A 36 2.64 3.37 -20.37
CA THR A 36 3.90 3.24 -19.64
C THR A 36 4.44 1.82 -19.78
N ASN A 37 5.74 1.63 -19.52
CA ASN A 37 6.32 0.29 -19.40
C ASN A 37 6.02 -0.37 -18.03
N GLN A 38 5.03 0.14 -17.30
CA GLN A 38 4.63 -0.37 -16.00
C GLN A 38 3.46 -1.34 -16.15
N THR A 39 3.37 -2.27 -15.23
CA THR A 39 2.22 -3.18 -15.07
C THR A 39 1.24 -2.63 -14.04
N ARG A 40 0.02 -3.17 -13.97
CA ARG A 40 -0.92 -2.88 -12.88
C ARG A 40 -0.31 -3.20 -11.50
N TRP A 41 0.54 -4.21 -11.43
CA TRP A 41 1.30 -4.56 -10.23
C TRP A 41 2.25 -3.43 -9.79
N ASP A 42 2.93 -2.77 -10.73
CA ASP A 42 3.81 -1.64 -10.43
C ASP A 42 3.03 -0.42 -9.92
N GLU A 43 1.83 -0.19 -10.44
CA GLU A 43 0.91 0.84 -9.95
C GLU A 43 0.43 0.53 -8.53
N LEU A 44 -0.02 -0.72 -8.28
CA LEU A 44 -0.41 -1.17 -6.93
C LEU A 44 0.74 -1.00 -5.93
N LYS A 45 1.95 -1.42 -6.28
CA LYS A 45 3.15 -1.24 -5.45
C LYS A 45 3.36 0.23 -5.08
N SER A 46 3.20 1.13 -6.06
CA SER A 46 3.36 2.57 -5.85
C SER A 46 2.29 3.10 -4.89
N LEU A 47 1.05 2.68 -5.07
CA LEU A 47 -0.08 3.06 -4.20
C LEU A 47 0.11 2.56 -2.76
N VAL A 48 0.48 1.29 -2.59
CA VAL A 48 0.68 0.70 -1.25
C VAL A 48 1.80 1.41 -0.50
N ASN A 49 2.89 1.78 -1.17
CA ASN A 49 3.97 2.55 -0.54
C ASN A 49 3.47 3.92 -0.04
N ILE A 50 2.65 4.63 -0.82
CA ILE A 50 2.05 5.90 -0.40
C ILE A 50 1.15 5.71 0.82
N VAL A 51 0.32 4.66 0.81
CA VAL A 51 -0.56 4.34 1.95
C VAL A 51 0.27 4.06 3.20
N VAL A 52 1.30 3.22 3.10
CA VAL A 52 2.20 2.91 4.22
C VAL A 52 2.88 4.16 4.75
N ASP A 53 3.38 5.04 3.88
CA ASP A 53 4.06 6.29 4.31
C ASP A 53 3.10 7.24 5.05
N ILE A 54 1.86 7.37 4.58
CA ILE A 54 0.83 8.16 5.27
C ILE A 54 0.52 7.54 6.64
N CYS A 55 0.27 6.23 6.66
CA CYS A 55 -0.12 5.53 7.87
C CYS A 55 1.01 5.49 8.91
N ALA A 56 2.26 5.35 8.50
CA ALA A 56 3.42 5.38 9.38
C ALA A 56 3.57 6.70 10.14
N VAL A 57 3.12 7.82 9.55
CA VAL A 57 3.11 9.13 10.21
C VAL A 57 1.95 9.25 11.20
N MET A 58 0.80 8.64 10.88
CA MET A 58 -0.43 8.81 11.67
C MET A 58 -0.61 7.76 12.76
N ASN A 59 -0.10 6.55 12.57
CA ASN A 59 -0.30 5.40 13.46
C ASN A 59 1.02 4.64 13.65
N SER A 60 1.47 4.53 14.90
CA SER A 60 2.71 3.85 15.26
C SER A 60 2.64 2.32 15.18
N ASN A 61 1.45 1.71 15.17
CA ASN A 61 1.30 0.26 14.96
C ASN A 61 1.59 -0.15 13.51
N GLY A 62 1.48 0.79 12.56
CA GLY A 62 1.70 0.52 11.14
C GLY A 62 0.47 -0.04 10.42
N VAL A 63 0.71 -0.69 9.28
CA VAL A 63 -0.30 -1.20 8.37
C VAL A 63 -0.11 -2.70 8.15
N ASP A 64 -1.21 -3.44 8.12
CA ASP A 64 -1.19 -4.84 7.71
C ASP A 64 -1.48 -4.95 6.21
N VAL A 65 -0.61 -5.64 5.48
CA VAL A 65 -0.73 -5.84 4.04
C VAL A 65 -1.01 -7.31 3.75
N TYR A 66 -2.21 -7.59 3.26
CA TYR A 66 -2.63 -8.91 2.81
C TYR A 66 -2.55 -9.00 1.30
N PHE A 67 -2.36 -10.21 0.80
CA PHE A 67 -2.41 -10.53 -0.61
C PHE A 67 -3.42 -11.66 -0.82
N LEU A 68 -4.02 -11.74 -2.01
CA LEU A 68 -5.00 -12.79 -2.29
C LEU A 68 -4.35 -14.16 -2.44
N ASN A 69 -3.14 -14.23 -3.01
CA ASN A 69 -2.50 -15.48 -3.42
C ASN A 69 -1.15 -15.75 -2.72
N ARG A 70 -0.79 -14.97 -1.68
CA ARG A 70 0.43 -15.18 -0.88
C ARG A 70 0.28 -14.72 0.57
N ASP A 71 1.28 -15.01 1.38
CA ASP A 71 1.32 -14.63 2.79
C ASP A 71 1.24 -13.12 3.01
N CYS A 72 0.59 -12.73 4.10
CA CYS A 72 0.46 -11.35 4.54
C CYS A 72 1.71 -10.86 5.27
N VAL A 73 1.81 -9.53 5.42
CA VAL A 73 2.88 -8.85 6.13
C VAL A 73 2.25 -7.88 7.12
N HIS A 74 2.55 -8.06 8.40
CA HIS A 74 1.94 -7.27 9.48
C HIS A 74 2.82 -6.11 9.94
N ASN A 75 2.18 -5.12 10.56
CA ASN A 75 2.82 -3.99 11.25
C ASN A 75 3.87 -3.28 10.39
N VAL A 76 3.55 -3.05 9.12
CA VAL A 76 4.41 -2.35 8.18
C VAL A 76 4.42 -0.86 8.53
N THR A 77 5.55 -0.38 9.04
CA THR A 77 5.75 1.01 9.45
C THR A 77 6.69 1.79 8.51
N ASN A 78 7.20 1.13 7.47
CA ASN A 78 8.13 1.74 6.53
C ASN A 78 7.95 1.12 5.13
N ALA A 79 7.74 1.95 4.11
CA ALA A 79 7.64 1.51 2.72
C ALA A 79 8.88 0.75 2.21
N GLN A 80 10.06 0.98 2.81
CA GLN A 80 11.26 0.20 2.48
C GLN A 80 11.10 -1.29 2.80
N ASN A 81 10.37 -1.65 3.85
CA ASN A 81 10.10 -3.05 4.21
C ASN A 81 9.27 -3.75 3.12
N MET A 82 8.42 -3.00 2.42
CA MET A 82 7.59 -3.52 1.34
C MET A 82 8.37 -3.78 0.04
N ARG A 83 9.57 -3.20 -0.13
CA ARG A 83 10.36 -3.40 -1.36
C ARG A 83 10.66 -4.87 -1.61
N HIS A 84 11.03 -5.62 -0.57
CA HIS A 84 11.34 -7.04 -0.68
C HIS A 84 10.09 -7.87 -1.03
N VAL A 85 8.94 -7.51 -0.45
CA VAL A 85 7.65 -8.17 -0.68
C VAL A 85 7.20 -8.02 -2.13
N PHE A 86 7.34 -6.81 -2.68
CA PHE A 86 6.97 -6.49 -4.07
C PHE A 86 8.04 -6.85 -5.12
N ASN A 87 9.19 -7.41 -4.73
CA ASN A 87 10.19 -7.88 -5.70
C ASN A 87 9.76 -9.17 -6.40
N SER A 88 8.85 -9.93 -5.80
CA SER A 88 8.19 -11.04 -6.46
C SER A 88 7.02 -10.52 -7.30
N PRO A 89 6.90 -10.89 -8.59
CA PRO A 89 5.78 -10.47 -9.43
C PRO A 89 4.43 -10.97 -8.89
N ALA A 90 3.33 -10.40 -9.38
CA ALA A 90 1.99 -10.95 -9.16
C ALA A 90 1.93 -12.40 -9.66
N LYS A 91 1.35 -13.29 -8.86
CA LYS A 91 1.27 -14.73 -9.09
C LYS A 91 -0.04 -15.23 -8.49
N GLY A 92 -0.96 -15.68 -9.33
CA GLY A 92 -2.26 -16.19 -8.89
C GLY A 92 -3.17 -16.55 -10.05
#